data_AF-A0A522U704-F1
#
_entry.id   AF-A0A522U704-F1
#
_cell.length_a   1.000
_cell.length_b   1.000
_cell.length_c   1.000
_cell.angle_alpha   90.00
_cell.angle_beta   90.00
_cell.angle_gamma   90.00
#
_symmetry.space_group_name_H-M   'P 1'
#
loop_
_entity.id
_entity.type
_entity.pdbx_description
1 polymer ?
#
loop_
_entity_poly.entity_id
_entity_poly.type
_entity_poly.pdbx_seq_one_letter_code
_entity_poly.pdbx_strand_id
1 'polypeptide(L)'
;MQLRRRVLGGVPQGGRPGQGHPADQARHHDAIRAAVRKPRMSASEAPAAARGGRRAYGWVMPTGWWTQKRHYLFYMVREFTALPLALWLLWFLVEIKRAGSGAASYSPHGSLPFVIFSVICLLFALYHSVTFLSLAGVILHFKFLGRPIPSRLVVASQFGAWAVASIVIGAVLIGFGR
;
A
#
# COMPACT_ATOMS: atom_id res chain seq x y z
N MET A 1 -30.26 41.92 -52.96
CA MET A 1 -30.85 40.58 -52.75
C MET A 1 -31.00 40.34 -51.24
N GLN A 2 -32.23 40.51 -50.73
CA GLN A 2 -33.02 39.48 -50.01
C GLN A 2 -32.38 38.95 -48.70
N LEU A 3 -32.79 39.46 -47.53
CA LEU A 3 -33.86 38.92 -46.64
C LEU A 3 -33.60 37.50 -46.10
N ARG A 4 -33.32 37.36 -44.79
CA ARG A 4 -34.25 36.73 -43.82
C ARG A 4 -33.78 36.80 -42.36
N ARG A 5 -34.79 36.83 -41.49
CA ARG A 5 -34.83 37.14 -40.05
C ARG A 5 -35.52 35.95 -39.36
N ARG A 6 -35.22 35.71 -38.06
CA ARG A 6 -36.02 34.93 -37.05
C ARG A 6 -36.03 33.39 -37.21
N VAL A 7 -36.16 32.52 -36.19
CA VAL A 7 -36.37 32.57 -34.72
C VAL A 7 -36.18 31.15 -34.13
N LEU A 8 -35.63 31.07 -32.90
CA LEU A 8 -35.77 30.08 -31.81
C LEU A 8 -36.01 28.58 -32.12
N GLY A 9 -35.08 27.74 -31.65
CA GLY A 9 -35.31 26.37 -31.21
C GLY A 9 -34.48 26.08 -29.96
N GLY A 10 -35.13 25.89 -28.82
CA GLY A 10 -34.50 25.72 -27.51
C GLY A 10 -33.68 24.44 -27.39
N VAL A 11 -32.52 24.54 -26.74
CA VAL A 11 -31.67 23.39 -26.35
C VAL A 11 -31.71 23.28 -24.83
N PRO A 12 -31.97 22.08 -24.26
CA PRO A 12 -32.23 21.90 -22.84
C PRO A 12 -31.01 22.18 -21.96
N GLN A 13 -31.28 22.90 -20.88
CA GLN A 13 -30.37 23.24 -19.79
C GLN A 13 -30.12 21.98 -18.94
N GLY A 14 -28.91 21.42 -18.99
CA GLY A 14 -28.51 20.25 -18.21
C GLY A 14 -27.06 20.32 -17.75
N GLY A 15 -26.86 20.42 -16.44
CA GLY A 15 -25.67 19.94 -15.71
C GLY A 15 -24.33 20.65 -15.97
N ARG A 16 -24.09 21.78 -15.31
CA ARG A 16 -22.74 22.38 -15.16
C ARG A 16 -21.85 21.47 -14.29
N PRO A 17 -20.61 21.12 -14.72
CA PRO A 17 -19.58 20.66 -13.80
C PRO A 17 -19.05 21.86 -13.01
N GLY A 18 -19.11 21.77 -11.68
CA GLY A 18 -18.65 22.81 -10.77
C GLY A 18 -17.16 23.11 -10.96
N GLN A 19 -16.85 24.27 -11.53
CA GLN A 19 -15.57 24.95 -11.38
C GLN A 19 -15.33 25.21 -9.90
N GLY A 20 -14.34 24.53 -9.31
CA GLY A 20 -13.83 24.85 -7.99
C GLY A 20 -13.29 26.28 -7.97
N HIS A 21 -13.74 27.05 -6.98
CA HIS A 21 -13.43 28.47 -6.85
C HIS A 21 -11.98 28.64 -6.36
N PRO A 22 -11.14 29.47 -7.02
CA PRO A 22 -9.72 29.63 -6.66
C PRO A 22 -9.48 30.21 -5.25
N ALA A 23 -10.54 30.68 -4.57
CA ALA A 23 -10.46 31.14 -3.18
C ALA A 23 -10.28 30.01 -2.15
N ASP A 24 -10.60 28.76 -2.48
CA ASP A 24 -10.49 27.62 -1.56
C ASP A 24 -9.05 27.09 -1.42
N GLN A 25 -8.15 27.36 -2.38
CA GLN A 25 -6.74 26.95 -2.28
C GLN A 25 -5.90 27.88 -1.39
N ALA A 26 -6.26 29.17 -1.28
CA ALA A 26 -5.48 30.11 -0.48
C ALA A 26 -5.57 29.83 1.04
N ARG A 27 -6.73 29.37 1.54
CA ARG A 27 -6.94 29.13 2.97
C ARG A 27 -6.17 27.94 3.55
N HIS A 28 -5.71 27.00 2.72
CA HIS A 28 -4.95 25.85 3.20
C HIS A 28 -3.48 26.19 3.52
N HIS A 29 -2.91 27.24 2.92
CA HIS A 29 -1.53 27.67 3.21
C HIS A 29 -1.42 28.63 4.41
N ASP A 30 -2.46 29.42 4.69
CA ASP A 30 -2.44 30.39 5.81
C ASP A 30 -2.64 29.73 7.18
N ALA A 31 -3.28 28.57 7.23
CA ALA A 31 -3.57 27.86 8.48
C ALA A 31 -2.31 27.34 9.21
N ILE A 32 -1.17 27.21 8.54
CA ILE A 32 0.10 26.79 9.16
C ILE A 32 0.88 27.99 9.73
N ARG A 33 0.58 29.24 9.34
CA ARG A 33 1.39 30.42 9.69
C ARG A 33 0.75 31.38 10.69
N ALA A 34 -0.54 31.23 11.01
CA ALA A 34 -1.28 32.21 11.82
C ALA A 34 -1.29 31.95 13.35
N ALA A 35 -0.39 31.13 13.88
CA ALA A 35 -0.28 30.87 15.33
C ALA A 35 0.43 31.99 16.12
N VAL A 36 0.66 33.17 15.53
CA VAL A 36 1.34 34.29 16.21
C VAL A 36 0.58 35.60 15.97
N ARG A 37 -0.55 35.78 16.67
CA ARG A 37 -0.99 37.07 17.23
C ARG A 37 -2.32 36.91 17.98
N LYS A 38 -2.33 37.24 19.27
CA LYS A 38 -3.52 37.84 19.90
C LYS A 38 -3.29 39.36 19.94
N PRO A 39 -4.33 40.17 19.70
CA PRO A 39 -4.79 41.03 20.79
C PRO A 39 -6.32 41.22 20.88
N ARG A 40 -6.80 41.01 22.12
CA ARG A 40 -7.77 41.77 22.95
C ARG A 40 -8.86 42.69 22.34
N MET A 41 -10.12 42.41 22.75
CA MET A 41 -11.31 43.26 23.03
C MET A 41 -12.01 44.07 21.91
N SER A 42 -13.31 43.81 21.68
CA SER A 42 -14.41 44.71 22.11
C SER A 42 -15.78 44.03 21.95
N ALA A 43 -16.72 44.41 22.81
CA ALA A 43 -18.11 43.96 22.85
C ALA A 43 -18.94 44.51 21.68
N SER A 44 -19.90 43.73 21.19
CA SER A 44 -21.29 44.15 20.96
C SER A 44 -22.09 43.01 20.33
N GLU A 45 -23.29 42.82 20.88
CA GLU A 45 -24.40 41.95 20.51
C GLU A 45 -24.51 41.49 19.04
N ALA A 46 -24.76 40.20 18.86
CA ALA A 46 -25.56 39.68 17.75
C ALA A 46 -26.28 38.39 18.22
N PRO A 47 -27.57 38.20 17.85
CA PRO A 47 -28.46 37.26 18.48
C PRO A 47 -28.08 35.80 18.17
N ALA A 48 -28.45 34.92 19.08
CA ALA A 48 -28.29 33.47 19.02
C ALA A 48 -29.13 32.83 17.88
N ALA A 49 -28.82 33.15 16.63
CA ALA A 49 -29.45 32.58 15.45
C ALA A 49 -28.43 31.75 14.66
N ALA A 50 -28.77 30.46 14.51
CA ALA A 50 -28.22 29.54 13.51
C ALA A 50 -26.73 29.16 13.62
N ARG A 51 -26.31 28.52 14.73
CA ARG A 51 -25.28 27.47 14.64
C ARG A 51 -25.94 26.12 14.37
N GLY A 52 -26.62 26.02 13.23
CA GLY A 52 -26.96 24.73 12.63
C GLY A 52 -25.69 24.08 12.08
N GLY A 53 -24.77 23.70 12.96
CA GLY A 53 -23.61 22.92 12.58
C GLY A 53 -24.10 21.60 12.03
N ARG A 54 -23.82 21.32 10.74
CA ARG A 54 -24.07 20.01 10.14
C ARG A 54 -23.45 18.95 11.06
N ARG A 55 -24.28 18.12 11.70
CA ARG A 55 -23.79 17.00 12.52
C ARG A 55 -23.00 16.10 11.60
N ALA A 56 -21.68 16.13 11.74
CA ALA A 56 -20.81 15.19 11.05
C ALA A 56 -21.17 13.80 11.56
N TYR A 57 -21.67 12.95 10.67
CA TYR A 57 -21.96 11.57 11.01
C TYR A 57 -20.63 10.87 11.29
N GLY A 58 -20.45 10.43 12.54
CA GLY A 58 -19.29 9.64 12.94
C GLY A 58 -19.44 8.23 12.38
N TRP A 59 -18.72 7.93 11.30
CA TRP A 59 -18.70 6.58 10.76
C TRP A 59 -17.91 5.66 11.68
N VAL A 60 -18.53 4.54 12.10
CA VAL A 60 -17.88 3.51 12.93
C VAL A 60 -17.41 2.38 12.01
N MET A 61 -16.11 2.07 12.07
CA MET A 61 -15.51 0.95 11.33
C MET A 61 -15.84 -0.38 12.02
N PRO A 62 -16.56 -1.31 11.38
CA PRO A 62 -16.83 -2.62 11.95
C PRO A 62 -15.55 -3.47 12.00
N THR A 63 -15.37 -4.31 13.02
CA THR A 63 -14.16 -5.16 13.20
C THR A 63 -13.92 -6.14 12.04
N GLY A 64 -14.99 -6.58 11.37
CA GLY A 64 -14.95 -7.44 10.18
C GLY A 64 -14.82 -6.69 8.85
N TRP A 65 -14.40 -5.42 8.85
CA TRP A 65 -14.31 -4.61 7.62
C TRP A 65 -13.46 -5.27 6.52
N TRP A 66 -12.45 -6.05 6.92
CA TRP A 66 -11.48 -6.68 6.04
C TRP A 66 -12.05 -7.86 5.25
N THR A 67 -13.14 -8.50 5.70
CA THR A 67 -13.80 -9.61 4.98
C THR A 67 -14.79 -9.15 3.92
N GLN A 68 -15.15 -7.87 3.93
CA GLN A 68 -16.16 -7.30 3.04
C GLN A 68 -15.72 -7.24 1.57
N LYS A 69 -14.41 -7.09 1.32
CA LYS A 69 -13.86 -6.98 -0.04
C LYS A 69 -12.62 -7.85 -0.20
N ARG A 70 -12.52 -8.52 -1.34
CA ARG A 70 -11.36 -9.36 -1.72
C ARG A 70 -10.03 -8.62 -1.59
N HIS A 71 -9.97 -7.35 -1.95
CA HIS A 71 -8.75 -6.56 -1.84
C HIS A 71 -8.28 -6.39 -0.38
N TYR A 72 -9.21 -6.18 0.55
CA TYR A 72 -8.89 -6.07 1.98
C TYR A 72 -8.51 -7.42 2.60
N LEU A 73 -9.14 -8.50 2.13
CA LEU A 73 -8.73 -9.86 2.50
C LEU A 73 -7.29 -10.14 2.10
N PHE A 74 -6.91 -9.90 0.84
CA PHE A 74 -5.54 -10.12 0.37
C PHE A 74 -4.53 -9.19 1.08
N TYR A 75 -4.93 -7.96 1.40
CA TYR A 75 -4.11 -7.09 2.25
C TYR A 75 -3.86 -7.71 3.63
N MET A 76 -4.89 -8.20 4.31
CA MET A 76 -4.74 -8.86 5.62
C MET A 76 -3.91 -10.14 5.53
N VAL A 77 -4.13 -10.96 4.50
CA VAL A 77 -3.33 -12.18 4.26
C VAL A 77 -1.86 -11.82 4.03
N ARG A 78 -1.58 -10.74 3.30
CA ARG A 78 -0.22 -10.22 3.12
C ARG A 78 0.43 -9.87 4.46
N GLU A 79 -0.23 -9.11 5.32
CA GLU A 79 0.30 -8.79 6.65
C GLU A 79 0.47 -10.04 7.52
N PHE A 80 -0.47 -10.98 7.42
CA PHE A 80 -0.44 -12.23 8.17
C PHE A 80 0.77 -13.11 7.82
N THR A 81 1.31 -13.02 6.59
CA THR A 81 2.49 -13.80 6.17
C THR A 81 3.72 -13.59 7.06
N ALA A 82 3.81 -12.46 7.77
CA ALA A 82 4.91 -12.19 8.69
C ALA A 82 4.98 -13.20 9.86
N LEU A 83 3.85 -13.74 10.32
CA LEU A 83 3.80 -14.71 11.42
C LEU A 83 4.45 -16.06 11.07
N PRO A 84 4.01 -16.79 10.02
CA PRO A 84 4.64 -18.06 9.65
C PRO A 84 6.11 -17.87 9.22
N LEU A 85 6.45 -16.73 8.61
CA LEU A 85 7.84 -16.37 8.29
C LEU A 85 8.69 -16.22 9.55
N ALA A 86 8.22 -15.47 10.54
CA ALA A 86 8.93 -15.27 11.80
C ALA A 86 9.10 -16.58 12.58
N LEU A 87 8.05 -17.41 12.65
CA LEU A 87 8.11 -18.72 13.29
C LEU A 87 9.11 -19.64 12.61
N TRP A 88 9.11 -19.68 11.27
CA TRP A 88 10.07 -20.48 10.51
C TRP A 88 11.51 -19.96 10.71
N LEU A 89 11.71 -18.64 10.72
CA LEU A 89 13.02 -18.04 10.98
C LEU A 89 13.54 -18.38 12.39
N LEU A 90 12.69 -18.31 13.42
CA LEU A 90 13.06 -18.71 14.77
C LEU A 90 13.49 -20.18 14.83
N TRP A 91 12.76 -21.06 14.12
CA TRP A 91 13.15 -22.45 14.00
C TRP A 91 14.51 -22.61 13.28
N PHE A 92 14.72 -21.89 12.20
CA PHE A 92 15.99 -21.89 11.47
C PHE A 92 17.17 -21.47 12.35
N LEU A 93 16.98 -20.50 13.25
CA LEU A 93 18.00 -20.11 14.24
C LEU A 93 18.33 -21.26 15.22
N VAL A 94 17.32 -22.01 15.65
CA VAL A 94 17.52 -23.20 16.50
C VAL A 94 18.32 -24.25 15.73
N GLU A 95 18.02 -24.49 14.46
CA GLU A 95 18.78 -25.43 13.62
C GLU A 95 20.24 -24.99 13.42
N ILE A 96 20.49 -23.70 13.20
CA ILE A 96 21.88 -23.17 13.12
C ILE A 96 22.64 -23.46 14.42
N LYS A 97 22.01 -23.20 15.58
CA LYS A 97 22.61 -23.48 16.89
C LYS A 97 22.93 -24.97 17.05
N ARG A 98 22.03 -25.86 16.60
CA ARG A 98 22.23 -27.32 16.65
C ARG A 98 23.35 -27.75 15.71
N ALA A 99 23.40 -27.23 14.48
CA ALA A 99 24.48 -27.50 13.52
C ALA A 99 25.85 -27.05 14.05
N GLY A 100 25.91 -25.94 14.79
CA GLY A 100 27.13 -25.47 15.44
C GLY A 100 27.64 -26.33 16.61
N SER A 101 26.80 -27.22 17.17
CA SER A 101 27.17 -28.08 18.31
C SER A 101 27.92 -29.37 17.94
N GLY A 102 28.21 -29.58 16.65
CA GLY A 102 29.04 -30.67 16.14
C GLY A 102 28.28 -31.63 15.21
N ALA A 103 28.92 -32.01 14.10
CA ALA A 103 28.33 -32.82 13.04
C ALA A 103 27.85 -34.22 13.51
N ALA A 104 28.40 -34.75 14.60
CA ALA A 104 28.07 -36.07 15.14
C ALA A 104 26.72 -36.13 15.89
N SER A 105 26.10 -34.99 16.21
CA SER A 105 24.80 -34.93 16.92
C SER A 105 23.73 -34.17 16.15
N TYR A 106 24.00 -33.77 14.92
CA TYR A 106 23.01 -33.10 14.08
C TYR A 106 22.02 -34.12 13.50
N SER A 107 20.84 -34.18 14.11
CA SER A 107 19.67 -34.88 13.58
C SER A 107 18.69 -33.83 13.03
N PRO A 108 18.58 -33.68 11.70
CA PRO A 108 17.62 -32.77 11.11
C PRO A 108 16.20 -33.20 11.49
N HIS A 109 15.37 -32.25 11.92
CA HIS A 109 13.97 -32.52 12.21
C HIS A 109 13.20 -32.77 10.90
N GLY A 110 13.20 -34.02 10.45
CA GLY A 110 12.57 -34.47 9.19
C GLY A 110 11.19 -35.08 9.34
N SER A 111 10.46 -34.81 10.42
CA SER A 111 9.14 -35.39 10.62
C SER A 111 8.17 -34.91 9.54
N LEU A 112 7.30 -35.80 9.05
CA LEU A 112 6.31 -35.47 8.01
C LEU A 112 5.50 -34.20 8.33
N PRO A 113 5.02 -33.97 9.58
CA PRO A 113 4.31 -32.74 9.94
C PRO A 113 5.16 -31.47 9.80
N PHE A 114 6.46 -31.56 10.10
CA PHE A 114 7.38 -30.42 10.00
C PHE A 114 7.68 -30.07 8.54
N VAL A 115 7.81 -31.07 7.67
CA VAL A 115 7.94 -30.85 6.22
C VAL A 115 6.70 -30.13 5.68
N ILE A 116 5.50 -30.59 6.06
CA ILE A 116 4.25 -29.93 5.67
C ILE A 116 4.21 -28.48 6.15
N PHE A 117 4.57 -28.23 7.42
CA PHE A 117 4.67 -26.87 7.96
C PHE A 117 5.65 -25.99 7.16
N SER A 118 6.83 -26.52 6.85
CA SER A 118 7.84 -25.80 6.08
C SER A 118 7.38 -25.49 4.65
N VAL A 119 6.66 -26.40 4.00
CA VAL A 119 6.05 -26.16 2.68
C VAL A 119 4.99 -25.06 2.76
N ILE A 120 4.15 -25.06 3.79
CA ILE A 120 3.17 -23.99 4.01
C ILE A 120 3.87 -22.65 4.21
N CYS A 121 4.91 -22.59 5.06
CA CYS A 121 5.72 -21.39 5.26
C CYS A 121 6.38 -20.93 3.95
N LEU A 122 6.85 -21.85 3.11
CA LEU A 122 7.42 -21.53 1.79
C LEU A 122 6.37 -20.90 0.88
N LEU A 123 5.14 -21.41 0.85
CA LEU A 123 4.05 -20.81 0.06
C LEU A 123 3.73 -19.38 0.53
N PHE A 124 3.68 -19.16 1.86
CA PHE A 124 3.52 -17.82 2.41
C PHE A 124 4.70 -16.90 2.08
N ALA A 125 5.93 -17.41 2.11
CA ALA A 125 7.13 -16.67 1.74
C ALA A 125 7.15 -16.27 0.26
N LEU A 126 6.72 -17.16 -0.64
CA LEU A 126 6.56 -16.87 -2.06
C LEU A 126 5.50 -15.78 -2.29
N TYR A 127 4.34 -15.91 -1.64
CA TYR A 127 3.29 -14.89 -1.72
C TYR A 127 3.77 -13.52 -1.18
N HIS A 128 4.46 -13.51 -0.04
CA HIS A 128 5.06 -12.31 0.53
C HIS A 128 6.06 -11.67 -0.44
N SER A 129 6.95 -12.47 -1.02
CA SER A 129 7.95 -12.00 -1.98
C SER A 129 7.30 -11.38 -3.22
N VAL A 130 6.35 -12.08 -3.84
CA VAL A 130 5.65 -11.59 -5.05
C VAL A 130 4.93 -10.27 -4.79
N THR A 131 4.21 -10.17 -3.66
CA THR A 131 3.51 -8.93 -3.29
C THR A 131 4.47 -7.79 -2.96
N PHE A 132 5.58 -8.07 -2.26
CA PHE A 132 6.61 -7.09 -1.96
C PHE A 132 7.30 -6.56 -3.23
N LEU A 133 7.75 -7.44 -4.12
CA LEU A 133 8.39 -7.05 -5.39
C LEU A 133 7.44 -6.26 -6.30
N SER A 134 6.16 -6.64 -6.32
CA SER A 134 5.13 -5.91 -7.07
C SER A 134 4.91 -4.50 -6.52
N LEU A 135 4.90 -4.33 -5.20
CA LEU A 135 4.77 -3.01 -4.56
C LEU A 135 6.04 -2.16 -4.73
N ALA A 136 7.23 -2.77 -4.67
CA ALA A 136 8.50 -2.07 -4.80
C ALA A 136 8.61 -1.31 -6.13
N GLY A 137 8.15 -1.91 -7.24
CA GLY A 137 8.16 -1.24 -8.55
C GLY A 137 7.12 -0.11 -8.70
N VAL A 138 6.16 0.01 -7.78
CA VAL A 138 5.22 1.14 -7.72
C VAL A 138 5.81 2.30 -6.90
N ILE A 139 6.57 2.00 -5.85
CA ILE A 139 7.13 3.02 -4.97
C ILE A 139 8.34 3.69 -5.63
N LEU A 140 9.17 2.91 -6.33
CA LEU A 140 10.40 3.36 -6.95
C LEU A 140 10.15 4.09 -8.28
N HIS A 141 10.02 5.42 -8.20
CA HIS A 141 9.92 6.29 -9.37
C HIS A 141 11.30 6.77 -9.82
N PHE A 142 11.94 6.00 -10.69
CA PHE A 142 13.21 6.40 -11.30
C PHE A 142 12.98 7.20 -12.59
N LYS A 143 13.60 8.38 -12.65
CA LYS A 143 13.77 9.13 -13.90
C LYS A 143 15.19 8.85 -14.39
N PHE A 144 15.31 8.22 -15.56
CA PHE A 144 16.61 7.97 -16.17
C PHE A 144 16.74 8.82 -17.42
N LEU A 145 17.80 9.62 -17.51
CA LEU A 145 18.09 10.48 -18.66
C LEU A 145 16.94 11.43 -19.04
N GLY A 146 16.26 12.00 -18.03
CA GLY A 146 15.13 12.93 -18.23
C GLY A 146 13.82 12.27 -18.68
N ARG A 147 13.79 10.95 -18.92
CA ARG A 147 12.58 10.19 -19.26
C ARG A 147 12.10 9.37 -18.05
N PRO A 148 10.79 9.37 -17.75
CA PRO A 148 10.25 8.50 -16.72
C PRO A 148 10.40 7.04 -17.17
N ILE A 149 11.02 6.19 -16.35
CA ILE A 149 11.06 4.75 -16.62
C ILE A 149 9.65 4.20 -16.37
N PRO A 150 9.09 3.38 -17.28
CA PRO A 150 7.82 2.74 -17.03
C PRO A 150 7.94 1.78 -15.83
N SER A 151 7.06 1.91 -14.84
CA SER A 151 7.03 1.09 -13.61
C SER A 151 7.11 -0.42 -13.89
N ARG A 152 6.53 -0.88 -15.01
CA ARG A 152 6.62 -2.28 -15.46
C ARG A 152 8.05 -2.79 -15.63
N LEU A 153 8.97 -1.94 -16.10
CA LEU A 153 10.37 -2.32 -16.30
C LEU A 153 11.08 -2.52 -14.96
N VAL A 154 10.77 -1.68 -13.97
CA VAL A 154 11.30 -1.77 -12.60
C VAL A 154 10.79 -3.01 -11.89
N VAL A 155 9.52 -3.36 -12.10
CA VAL A 155 8.95 -4.62 -11.60
C VAL A 155 9.65 -5.80 -12.27
N ALA A 156 9.75 -5.81 -13.61
CA ALA A 156 10.37 -6.89 -14.36
C ALA A 156 11.85 -7.11 -13.98
N SER A 157 12.62 -6.04 -13.77
CA SER A 157 14.02 -6.14 -13.34
C SER A 157 14.17 -6.77 -11.96
N GLN A 158 13.26 -6.45 -11.03
CA GLN A 158 13.29 -7.05 -9.69
C GLN A 158 12.91 -8.52 -9.73
N PHE A 159 11.89 -8.89 -10.51
CA PHE A 159 11.55 -10.30 -10.72
C PHE A 159 12.69 -11.06 -11.40
N GLY A 160 13.36 -10.44 -12.37
CA GLY A 160 14.55 -10.98 -13.02
C GLY A 160 15.68 -11.20 -12.01
N ALA A 161 16.00 -10.21 -11.18
CA ALA A 161 17.02 -10.33 -10.14
C ALA A 161 16.69 -11.44 -9.13
N TRP A 162 15.43 -11.53 -8.70
CA TRP A 162 14.96 -12.58 -7.79
C TRP A 162 15.05 -13.99 -8.40
N ALA A 163 14.69 -14.14 -9.67
CA ALA A 163 14.83 -15.41 -10.39
C ALA A 163 16.29 -15.82 -10.55
N VAL A 164 17.17 -14.89 -10.94
CA VAL A 164 18.61 -15.13 -11.05
C VAL A 164 19.21 -15.52 -9.70
N ALA A 165 18.88 -14.79 -8.63
CA ALA A 165 19.34 -15.14 -7.28
C ALA A 165 18.90 -16.54 -6.86
N SER A 166 17.65 -16.92 -7.14
CA SER A 166 17.13 -18.26 -6.85
C SER A 166 17.88 -19.36 -7.62
N ILE A 167 18.18 -19.12 -8.90
CA ILE A 167 18.95 -20.05 -9.74
C ILE A 167 20.37 -20.19 -9.21
N VAL A 168 21.05 -19.09 -8.90
CA VAL A 168 22.42 -19.09 -8.38
C VAL A 168 22.49 -19.85 -7.05
N ILE A 169 21.58 -19.57 -6.11
CA ILE A 169 21.52 -20.28 -4.83
C ILE A 169 21.27 -21.77 -5.06
N GLY A 170 20.31 -22.13 -5.93
CA GLY A 170 20.03 -23.53 -6.27
C GLY A 170 21.25 -24.25 -6.88
N ALA A 171 21.95 -23.59 -7.82
CA ALA A 171 23.16 -24.13 -8.44
C ALA A 171 24.29 -24.31 -7.43
N VAL A 172 24.47 -23.35 -6.52
CA VAL A 172 25.44 -23.43 -5.42
C VAL A 172 25.11 -24.60 -4.51
N LEU A 173 23.86 -24.74 -4.04
CA LEU A 173 23.44 -25.82 -3.16
C LEU A 173 23.60 -27.21 -3.80
N ILE A 174 23.25 -27.36 -5.08
CA ILE A 174 23.42 -28.62 -5.82
C ILE A 174 24.91 -28.89 -6.08
N GLY A 175 25.70 -27.85 -6.37
CA GLY A 175 27.13 -27.95 -6.61
C GLY A 175 27.92 -28.34 -5.36
N PHE A 176 27.56 -27.82 -4.18
CA PHE A 176 28.15 -28.21 -2.89
C PHE A 176 27.62 -29.53 -2.34
N GLY A 177 26.44 -29.98 -2.81
CA GLY A 177 25.83 -31.25 -2.42
C GLY A 177 26.32 -32.47 -3.20
N ARG A 178 27.21 -32.29 -4.19
CA ARG A 178 27.91 -33.35 -4.93
C ARG A 178 29.34 -33.47 -4.44
#